data_AF-A0A2A4VFM9-F1
#
_entry.id   AF-A0A2A4VFM9-F1
#
_cell.length_a   1.000
_cell.length_b   1.000
_cell.length_c   1.000
_cell.angle_alpha   90.00
_cell.angle_beta   90.00
_cell.angle_gamma   90.00
#
_symmetry.space_group_name_H-M   'P 1'
#
loop_
_entity.id
_entity.type
_entity.pdbx_description
1 polymer ?
#
loop_
_entity_poly.entity_id
_entity_poly.type
_entity_poly.pdbx_seq_one_letter_code
_entity_poly.pdbx_strand_id
1 'polypeptide(L)'
;MAKDLKAAISSLEEAFSAVADAVKTEHPEVWNKAEEVFENEDLAVKWLISDVIALGNKAPYEVLTESDKGVEAVIDTLGRIEHGVF
;
A
#
# COMPACT_ATOMS: atom_id res chain seq x y z
N MET A 1 6.57 13.18 27.68
CA MET A 1 5.55 13.61 26.70
C MET A 1 6.15 13.88 25.32
N ALA A 2 7.02 14.88 25.10
CA ALA A 2 7.57 15.16 23.76
C ALA A 2 8.51 14.06 23.20
N LYS A 3 9.27 13.38 24.08
CA LYS A 3 10.16 12.27 23.70
C LYS A 3 9.39 11.04 23.20
N ASP A 4 8.24 10.77 23.81
CA ASP A 4 7.42 9.59 23.53
C ASP A 4 6.75 9.72 22.15
N LEU A 5 6.29 10.93 21.79
CA LEU A 5 5.73 11.21 20.48
C LEU A 5 6.77 11.06 19.36
N LYS A 6 7.99 11.58 19.57
CA LYS A 6 9.07 11.48 18.57
C LYS A 6 9.47 10.02 18.30
N ALA A 7 9.51 9.19 19.34
CA ALA A 7 9.80 7.77 19.19
C ALA A 7 8.70 7.04 18.41
N ALA A 8 7.42 7.36 18.68
CA ALA A 8 6.31 6.77 17.94
C ALA A 8 6.31 7.15 16.45
N ILE A 9 6.65 8.42 16.13
CA ILE A 9 6.77 8.88 14.73
C ILE A 9 7.88 8.12 14.00
N SER A 10 9.07 7.98 14.60
CA SER A 10 10.17 7.19 14.01
C SER A 10 9.74 5.75 13.72
N SER A 11 9.08 5.10 14.70
CA SER A 11 8.62 3.72 14.54
C SER A 11 7.57 3.56 13.43
N LEU A 12 6.76 4.59 13.15
CA LEU A 12 5.79 4.58 12.06
C LEU A 12 6.48 4.74 10.70
N GLU A 13 7.48 5.62 10.61
CA GLU A 13 8.28 5.79 9.39
C GLU A 13 9.03 4.50 9.02
N GLU A 14 9.58 3.81 10.02
CA GLU A 14 10.24 2.51 9.83
C GLU A 14 9.26 1.43 9.34
N ALA A 15 8.04 1.38 9.90
CA ALA A 15 7.02 0.45 9.46
C ALA A 15 6.55 0.70 8.02
N PHE A 16 6.39 1.97 7.62
CA PHE A 16 6.02 2.33 6.25
C PHE A 16 7.10 1.95 5.25
N SER A 17 8.38 2.21 5.59
CA SER A 17 9.51 1.76 4.75
C SER A 17 9.53 0.24 4.61
N ALA A 18 9.28 -0.50 5.69
CA ALA A 18 9.29 -1.96 5.66
C ALA A 18 8.19 -2.54 4.75
N VAL A 19 6.97 -1.97 4.77
CA VAL A 19 5.90 -2.38 3.86
C VAL A 19 6.27 -2.08 2.41
N ALA A 20 6.83 -0.89 2.15
CA ALA A 20 7.29 -0.52 0.81
C ALA A 20 8.33 -1.52 0.28
N ASP A 21 9.35 -1.85 1.08
CA ASP A 21 10.42 -2.77 0.69
C ASP A 21 9.91 -4.20 0.48
N ALA A 22 8.99 -4.67 1.33
CA ALA A 22 8.35 -5.97 1.17
C ALA A 22 7.54 -6.04 -0.13
N VAL A 23 6.68 -5.05 -0.40
CA VAL A 23 5.88 -5.01 -1.64
C VAL A 23 6.76 -4.87 -2.88
N LYS A 24 7.80 -4.02 -2.85
CA LYS A 24 8.80 -3.89 -3.93
C LYS A 24 9.49 -5.23 -4.25
N THR A 25 9.79 -6.02 -3.22
CA THR A 25 10.52 -7.29 -3.35
C THR A 25 9.62 -8.44 -3.77
N GLU A 26 8.47 -8.59 -3.12
CA GLU A 26 7.60 -9.75 -3.25
C GLU A 26 6.55 -9.59 -4.34
N HIS A 27 6.12 -8.35 -4.62
CA HIS A 27 5.07 -8.01 -5.59
C HIS A 27 5.47 -6.80 -6.45
N PRO A 28 6.58 -6.87 -7.21
CA PRO A 28 7.08 -5.75 -7.99
C PRO A 28 6.06 -5.22 -9.02
N GLU A 29 5.19 -6.07 -9.54
CA GLU A 29 4.09 -5.66 -10.44
C GLU A 29 3.07 -4.74 -9.75
N VAL A 30 2.79 -4.97 -8.46
CA VAL A 30 1.89 -4.13 -7.66
C VAL A 30 2.57 -2.83 -7.31
N TRP A 31 3.84 -2.88 -6.89
CA TRP A 31 4.62 -1.68 -6.60
C TRP A 31 4.67 -0.75 -7.81
N ASN A 32 5.09 -1.27 -8.96
CA ASN A 32 5.22 -0.48 -10.19
C ASN A 32 3.89 0.13 -10.60
N LYS A 33 2.79 -0.62 -10.48
CA LYS A 33 1.47 -0.08 -10.82
C LYS A 33 1.02 0.99 -9.84
N ALA A 34 1.26 0.83 -8.54
CA ALA A 34 0.93 1.84 -7.54
C ALA A 34 1.74 3.13 -7.78
N GLU A 35 3.02 3.02 -8.06
CA GLU A 35 3.88 4.16 -8.39
C GLU A 35 3.41 4.88 -9.67
N GLU A 36 2.99 4.14 -10.70
CA GLU A 36 2.42 4.72 -11.93
C GLU A 36 1.11 5.48 -11.64
N VAL A 37 0.20 4.90 -10.86
CA VAL A 37 -1.11 5.50 -10.58
C VAL A 37 -1.02 6.72 -9.67
N PHE A 38 -0.12 6.70 -8.68
CA PHE A 38 0.00 7.77 -7.70
C PHE A 38 1.08 8.81 -8.03
N GLU A 39 2.00 8.49 -8.96
CA GLU A 39 3.15 9.33 -9.37
C GLU A 39 4.01 9.83 -8.19
N ASN A 40 3.91 9.15 -7.05
CA ASN A 40 4.53 9.55 -5.81
C ASN A 40 4.66 8.34 -4.87
N GLU A 41 5.89 8.00 -4.49
CA GLU A 41 6.17 6.85 -3.63
C GLU A 41 5.45 6.94 -2.28
N ASP A 42 5.43 8.12 -1.64
CA ASP A 42 4.79 8.29 -0.33
C ASP A 42 3.27 8.05 -0.41
N LEU A 43 2.63 8.49 -1.50
CA LEU A 43 1.21 8.24 -1.75
C LEU A 43 0.95 6.77 -2.07
N ALA A 44 1.82 6.12 -2.84
CA ALA A 44 1.72 4.69 -3.12
C ALA A 44 1.83 3.87 -1.83
N VAL A 45 2.83 4.13 -1.00
CA VAL A 45 3.01 3.48 0.31
C VAL A 45 1.82 3.75 1.21
N LYS A 46 1.37 5.01 1.30
CA LYS A 46 0.20 5.37 2.10
C LYS A 46 -1.05 4.63 1.64
N TRP A 47 -1.24 4.45 0.35
CA TRP A 47 -2.36 3.67 -0.17
C TRP A 47 -2.24 2.19 0.17
N LEU A 48 -1.04 1.61 0.02
CA LEU A 48 -0.77 0.19 0.32
C LEU A 48 -1.11 -0.21 1.76
N ILE A 49 -1.02 0.72 2.72
CA ILE A 49 -1.28 0.52 4.15
C ILE A 49 -2.65 1.03 4.63
N SER A 50 -3.42 1.69 3.78
CA SER A 50 -4.72 2.26 4.17
C SER A 50 -5.84 1.28 3.87
N ASP A 51 -6.89 1.26 4.70
CA ASP A 51 -8.10 0.48 4.42
C ASP A 51 -8.73 0.93 3.10
N VAL A 52 -8.92 -0.02 2.18
CA VAL A 52 -9.59 0.21 0.90
C VAL A 52 -10.92 -0.50 0.88
N ILE A 53 -12.02 0.28 0.75
CA ILE A 53 -13.39 -0.24 0.75
C ILE A 53 -13.59 -1.32 -0.34
N ALA A 54 -13.05 -1.10 -1.54
CA ALA A 54 -13.13 -2.05 -2.65
C ALA A 54 -12.44 -3.39 -2.38
N LEU A 55 -11.50 -3.42 -1.42
CA LEU A 55 -10.78 -4.60 -0.98
C LEU A 55 -11.36 -5.20 0.31
N GLY A 56 -12.63 -4.90 0.62
CA GLY A 56 -13.29 -5.41 1.82
C GLY A 56 -12.87 -4.69 3.10
N ASN A 57 -12.48 -3.41 2.99
CA ASN A 57 -11.97 -2.59 4.09
C ASN A 57 -10.70 -3.19 4.72
N LYS A 58 -9.79 -3.65 3.87
CA LYS A 58 -8.45 -4.13 4.24
C LYS A 58 -7.40 -3.27 3.56
N ALA A 59 -6.21 -3.22 4.15
CA ALA A 59 -5.08 -2.61 3.48
C ALA A 59 -4.62 -3.50 2.30
N PRO A 60 -4.22 -2.92 1.16
CA PRO A 60 -3.70 -3.68 0.04
C PRO A 60 -2.59 -4.67 0.41
N TYR A 61 -1.65 -4.30 1.29
CA TYR A 61 -0.58 -5.22 1.70
C TYR A 61 -1.13 -6.46 2.43
N GLU A 62 -2.21 -6.34 3.20
CA GLU A 62 -2.84 -7.48 3.87
C GLU A 62 -3.43 -8.42 2.81
N VAL A 63 -4.14 -7.86 1.84
CA VAL A 63 -4.80 -8.60 0.75
C VAL A 63 -3.79 -9.40 -0.07
N LEU A 64 -2.61 -8.84 -0.35
CA LEU A 64 -1.53 -9.53 -1.07
C LEU A 64 -1.07 -10.80 -0.35
N THR A 65 -1.02 -10.77 0.99
CA THR A 65 -0.52 -11.90 1.81
C THR A 65 -1.57 -12.97 2.11
N GLU A 66 -2.86 -12.66 1.95
CA GLU A 66 -3.96 -13.55 2.31
C GLU A 66 -4.33 -14.57 1.22
N SER A 67 -4.07 -14.27 -0.05
CA SER A 67 -4.47 -15.14 -1.17
C SER A 67 -3.70 -14.86 -2.45
N ASP A 68 -3.48 -15.91 -3.25
CA ASP A 68 -2.97 -15.81 -4.63
C ASP A 68 -3.82 -14.89 -5.52
N LYS A 69 -5.12 -14.73 -5.22
CA LYS A 69 -6.01 -13.80 -5.93
C LYS A 69 -5.87 -12.34 -5.47
N GLY A 70 -5.11 -12.09 -4.41
CA GLY A 70 -4.91 -10.77 -3.84
C GLY A 70 -4.23 -9.81 -4.81
N VAL A 71 -3.23 -10.29 -5.55
CA VAL A 71 -2.53 -9.49 -6.57
C VAL A 71 -3.50 -8.99 -7.65
N GLU A 72 -4.35 -9.87 -8.19
CA GLU A 72 -5.35 -9.50 -9.20
C GLU A 72 -6.32 -8.44 -8.67
N ALA A 73 -6.82 -8.63 -7.44
CA ALA A 73 -7.75 -7.68 -6.82
C ALA A 73 -7.12 -6.29 -6.58
N VAL A 74 -5.86 -6.25 -6.15
CA VAL A 74 -5.12 -5.01 -5.92
C VAL A 74 -4.84 -4.29 -7.25
N ILE A 75 -4.39 -5.01 -8.28
CA ILE A 75 -4.14 -4.44 -9.61
C ILE A 75 -5.43 -3.91 -10.25
N ASP A 76 -6.53 -4.68 -10.19
CA ASP A 76 -7.84 -4.22 -10.69
C ASP A 76 -8.27 -2.92 -9.98
N THR A 77 -8.11 -2.88 -8.66
CA THR A 77 -8.43 -1.68 -7.88
C THR A 77 -7.57 -0.48 -8.28
N LEU A 78 -6.26 -0.66 -8.51
CA LEU A 78 -5.37 0.39 -9.01
C LEU A 78 -5.80 0.87 -10.41
N GLY A 79 -6.16 -0.04 -11.32
CA GLY A 79 -6.65 0.33 -12.65
C GLY A 79 -7.97 1.12 -12.60
N ARG A 80 -8.85 0.79 -11.65
CA ARG A 80 -10.07 1.56 -11.40
C ARG A 80 -9.78 2.97 -10.91
N ILE A 81 -8.77 3.14 -10.04
CA ILE A 81 -8.32 4.47 -9.58
C ILE A 81 -7.76 5.28 -10.75
N GLU A 82 -6.87 4.68 -11.55
CA GLU A 82 -6.25 5.31 -12.74
C GLU A 82 -7.30 5.82 -13.75
N HIS A 83 -8.35 5.03 -13.97
CA HIS A 83 -9.40 5.35 -14.92
C HIS A 83 -10.60 6.11 -14.33
N GLY A 84 -10.60 6.35 -13.01
CA GLY A 84 -11.70 7.05 -12.32
C GLY A 84 -13.03 6.28 -12.29
N VAL A 85 -12.98 4.95 -12.15
CA VAL A 85 -14.14 4.05 -12.13
C VAL A 85 -14.49 3.64 -10.69
N PHE A 86 -15.70 3.97 -10.22
CA PHE A 86 -16.15 3.75 -8.82
C PHE A 86 -17.26 2.72 -8.66
#